data_AF-A0A3R9VBZ7-F1
#
_entry.id   AF-A0A3R9VBZ7-F1
#
_cell.length_a   1.000
_cell.length_b   1.000
_cell.length_c   1.000
_cell.angle_alpha   90.00
_cell.angle_beta   90.00
_cell.angle_gamma   90.00
#
_symmetry.space_group_name_H-M   'P 1'
#
loop_
_entity.id
_entity.type
_entity.pdbx_description
1 polymer ?
#
loop_
_entity_poly.entity_id
_entity_poly.type
_entity_poly.pdbx_seq_one_letter_code
_entity_poly.pdbx_strand_id
1 'polypeptide(L)'
;MFAGSFLRPNAHGSCSYKGALKARTGIRLAPGPLPAYKADAREGFNLGPLGEALDLIEYEDVDPEEALRRALAATRERPRADPGLASWTRSALDRYLENSPPDLRPVPYSWVLVTRLKKPDGRGARRYEQCVWGRPYASADGRLRELRVPVARGLSGPDREAAERVGHAERADLAAAAQVVAFGEPHRLPDRFHWSDAARPVRDVGEAALRKPEEVRITEVSCLDGERREVLSEGPEDVARRYAVHGLPRLTAAVSAGTFLPGHDCEDCKYAPSCPALPRLGGLLGIEERNRPRRTWSVTNGRSYVGRPDRDESCPARERLRRLRLPDPEARALTPHVVRGHAVHAWIQQRHEAHPGLACRPDDAPDGRTTWSAGRWTVPPDQADLGARMIAAHARHCPYGLSTVSELVHERILVVHDTEADVVVLAKTDTLYLDGSSWVYRETKTDARRDPPPETDVLRERPQLALAVLLSTSPVVGEDVSAARVELEVLGPRGARLTVIDPFDAEIRASARRVVRSLASDWHADTTAVARPGPHCRACEMSVWCRPDLPDPTKG
;
A
#
# COMPACT_ATOMS: atom_id res chain seq x y z
N MET A 1 -20.92 -10.96 1.80
CA MET A 1 -19.99 -10.02 1.15
C MET A 1 -19.03 -9.53 2.23
N PHE A 2 -17.75 -9.81 2.05
CA PHE A 2 -16.74 -9.06 2.79
C PHE A 2 -16.55 -7.75 2.05
N ALA A 3 -17.54 -6.86 2.16
CA ALA A 3 -17.30 -5.45 1.90
C ALA A 3 -16.71 -4.90 3.19
N GLY A 4 -15.52 -5.38 3.57
CA GLY A 4 -14.80 -4.80 4.70
C GLY A 4 -14.73 -3.31 4.42
N SER A 5 -15.50 -2.52 5.17
CA SER A 5 -15.39 -1.07 5.09
C SER A 5 -13.96 -0.78 5.52
N PHE A 6 -13.15 -0.49 4.50
CA PHE A 6 -11.77 -0.09 4.65
C PHE A 6 -11.86 1.38 5.03
N LEU A 7 -11.79 1.69 6.32
CA LEU A 7 -11.55 3.07 6.77
C LEU A 7 -10.17 3.61 6.36
N ARG A 8 -9.51 2.99 5.36
CA ARG A 8 -8.78 3.73 4.34
C ARG A 8 -9.06 3.18 2.94
N PRO A 9 -9.43 4.04 1.98
CA PRO A 9 -9.42 3.66 0.59
C PRO A 9 -8.01 3.20 0.22
N ASN A 10 -7.89 2.09 -0.51
CA ASN A 10 -6.80 1.98 -1.47
C ASN A 10 -7.01 3.12 -2.49
N ALA A 11 -6.57 4.32 -2.13
CA ALA A 11 -6.56 5.49 -2.99
C ALA A 11 -5.55 5.20 -4.09
N HIS A 12 -6.07 4.92 -5.28
CA HIS A 12 -5.37 4.56 -6.53
C HIS A 12 -4.83 3.12 -6.56
N GLY A 13 -5.30 2.33 -7.54
CA GLY A 13 -4.65 1.08 -7.95
C GLY A 13 -5.18 -0.24 -7.37
N SER A 14 -6.35 -0.28 -6.72
CA SER A 14 -6.98 -1.56 -6.33
C SER A 14 -7.84 -2.16 -7.44
N CYS A 15 -7.78 -3.47 -7.64
CA CYS A 15 -8.54 -4.17 -8.67
C CYS A 15 -10.03 -4.26 -8.30
N SER A 16 -10.88 -3.52 -9.02
CA SER A 16 -12.32 -3.48 -8.72
C SER A 16 -13.01 -4.83 -8.95
N TYR A 17 -12.57 -5.60 -9.95
CA TYR A 17 -13.02 -6.98 -10.14
C TYR A 17 -12.68 -7.91 -8.97
N LYS A 18 -11.49 -7.78 -8.35
CA LYS A 18 -11.14 -8.55 -7.14
C LYS A 18 -12.09 -8.21 -5.99
N GLY A 19 -12.41 -6.92 -5.82
CA GLY A 19 -13.43 -6.48 -4.86
C GLY A 19 -14.81 -7.10 -5.14
N ALA A 20 -15.23 -7.10 -6.40
CA ALA A 20 -16.48 -7.73 -6.82
C ALA A 20 -16.50 -9.25 -6.57
N LEU A 21 -15.40 -9.96 -6.85
CA LEU A 21 -15.27 -11.39 -6.54
C LEU A 21 -15.41 -11.67 -5.04
N LYS A 22 -14.74 -10.91 -4.18
CA LYS A 22 -14.88 -11.03 -2.72
C LYS A 22 -16.31 -10.74 -2.24
N ALA A 23 -17.07 -9.95 -2.99
CA ALA A 23 -18.47 -9.67 -2.69
C ALA A 23 -19.44 -10.77 -3.17
N ARG A 24 -19.04 -11.63 -4.12
CA ARG A 24 -19.88 -12.68 -4.73
C ARG A 24 -19.51 -14.06 -4.15
N THR A 25 -20.18 -14.45 -3.07
CA THR A 25 -19.99 -15.78 -2.47
C THR A 25 -20.45 -16.89 -3.43
N GLY A 26 -19.77 -18.04 -3.39
CA GLY A 26 -20.10 -19.21 -4.23
C GLY A 26 -19.58 -19.22 -5.67
N ILE A 27 -18.87 -18.18 -6.14
CA ILE A 27 -18.19 -18.24 -7.45
C ILE A 27 -16.99 -19.19 -7.37
N ARG A 28 -17.09 -20.32 -8.08
CA ARG A 28 -15.96 -21.22 -8.32
C ARG A 28 -15.19 -20.73 -9.54
N LEU A 29 -13.90 -20.46 -9.37
CA LEU A 29 -13.02 -20.06 -10.46
C LEU A 29 -12.58 -21.30 -11.22
N ALA A 30 -12.65 -21.25 -12.56
CA ALA A 30 -12.04 -22.28 -13.39
C ALA A 30 -10.53 -22.32 -13.13
N PRO A 31 -9.90 -23.51 -13.10
CA PRO A 31 -8.46 -23.61 -13.00
C PRO A 31 -7.81 -22.86 -14.17
N GLY A 32 -6.86 -21.98 -13.85
CA GLY A 32 -6.08 -21.25 -14.83
C GLY A 32 -4.77 -21.97 -15.18
N PRO A 33 -4.03 -21.49 -16.20
CA PRO A 33 -2.76 -22.08 -16.63
C PRO A 33 -1.60 -21.88 -15.64
N LEU A 34 -1.81 -21.18 -14.53
CA LEU A 34 -0.78 -20.81 -13.57
C LEU A 34 -0.94 -21.57 -12.25
N PRO A 35 0.12 -21.68 -11.43
CA PRO A 35 0.04 -22.32 -10.13
C PRO A 35 -1.09 -21.76 -9.28
N ALA A 36 -1.74 -22.66 -8.55
CA ALA A 36 -2.71 -22.29 -7.53
C ALA A 36 -2.06 -21.41 -6.45
N TYR A 37 -2.90 -20.70 -5.70
CA TYR A 37 -2.46 -19.92 -4.56
C TYR A 37 -1.70 -20.81 -3.56
N LYS A 38 -0.54 -20.33 -3.11
CA LYS A 38 0.32 -20.94 -2.10
C LYS A 38 0.39 -19.99 -0.91
N ALA A 39 0.13 -20.49 0.30
CA ALA A 39 0.20 -19.67 1.51
C ALA A 39 1.65 -19.23 1.79
N ASP A 40 1.85 -17.96 2.16
CA ASP A 40 3.15 -17.48 2.67
C ASP A 40 3.31 -17.93 4.13
N ALA A 41 4.51 -18.40 4.47
CA ALA A 41 4.87 -18.81 5.82
C ALA A 41 5.15 -17.62 6.75
N ARG A 42 4.94 -16.38 6.29
CA ARG A 42 5.12 -15.13 7.04
C ARG A 42 3.81 -14.38 7.15
N GLU A 43 3.62 -13.66 8.26
CA GLU A 43 2.37 -12.91 8.49
C GLU A 43 2.24 -11.74 7.50
N GLY A 44 1.18 -11.69 6.71
CA GLY A 44 0.96 -10.61 5.74
C GLY A 44 0.30 -9.35 6.32
N PHE A 45 -0.26 -9.42 7.53
CA PHE A 45 -1.07 -8.36 8.13
C PHE A 45 -0.49 -7.93 9.48
N ASN A 46 -0.01 -6.68 9.53
CA ASN A 46 0.62 -6.11 10.72
C ASN A 46 -0.29 -6.15 11.96
N LEU A 47 -1.55 -5.73 11.84
CA LEU A 47 -2.51 -5.70 12.96
C LEU A 47 -3.06 -7.08 13.33
N GLY A 48 -2.66 -8.13 12.61
CA GLY A 48 -3.17 -9.46 12.86
C GLY A 48 -2.82 -9.96 14.27
N PRO A 49 -1.53 -10.03 14.70
CA PRO A 49 -1.20 -10.56 16.03
C PRO A 49 -1.78 -9.70 17.14
N LEU A 50 -1.88 -8.39 16.92
CA LEU A 50 -2.58 -7.48 17.84
C LEU A 50 -4.06 -7.86 17.97
N GLY A 51 -4.77 -8.07 16.86
CA GLY A 51 -6.18 -8.46 16.87
C GLY A 51 -6.40 -9.76 17.63
N GLU A 52 -5.55 -10.75 17.43
CA GLU A 52 -5.61 -12.04 18.13
C GLU A 52 -5.32 -11.93 19.63
N ALA A 53 -4.34 -11.11 20.03
CA ALA A 53 -4.08 -10.85 21.44
C ALA A 53 -5.29 -10.15 22.10
N LEU A 54 -5.86 -9.14 21.44
CA LEU A 54 -7.04 -8.45 21.93
C LEU A 54 -8.28 -9.36 21.98
N ASP A 55 -8.43 -10.31 21.04
CA ASP A 55 -9.52 -11.29 21.08
C ASP A 55 -9.41 -12.18 22.33
N LEU A 56 -8.21 -12.64 22.67
CA LEU A 56 -7.95 -13.43 23.88
C LEU A 56 -8.22 -12.63 25.17
N ILE A 57 -7.83 -11.36 25.21
CA ILE A 57 -8.04 -10.50 26.39
C ILE A 57 -9.52 -10.16 26.54
N GLU A 58 -10.16 -9.69 25.47
CA GLU A 58 -11.50 -9.12 25.53
C GLU A 58 -12.61 -10.18 25.57
N TYR A 59 -12.39 -11.35 24.97
CA TYR A 59 -13.43 -12.37 24.82
C TYR A 59 -13.18 -13.63 25.65
N GLU A 60 -11.93 -13.89 26.04
CA GLU A 60 -11.54 -15.08 26.82
C GLU A 60 -10.95 -14.74 28.21
N ASP A 61 -10.88 -13.45 28.57
CA ASP A 61 -10.35 -12.95 29.85
C ASP A 61 -8.93 -13.47 30.16
N VAL A 62 -8.12 -13.60 29.10
CA VAL A 62 -6.73 -14.03 29.20
C VAL A 62 -5.86 -12.84 29.58
N ASP A 63 -4.94 -13.05 30.52
CA ASP A 63 -3.93 -12.06 30.91
C ASP A 63 -3.18 -11.50 29.68
N PRO A 64 -2.91 -10.18 29.60
CA PRO A 64 -2.29 -9.56 28.44
C PRO A 64 -0.94 -10.17 28.00
N GLU A 65 -0.06 -10.56 28.92
CA GLU A 65 1.23 -11.15 28.53
C GLU A 65 1.05 -12.56 27.98
N GLU A 66 0.14 -13.35 28.56
CA GLU A 66 -0.22 -14.68 28.06
C GLU A 66 -0.92 -14.61 26.70
N ALA A 67 -1.83 -13.65 26.52
CA ALA A 67 -2.51 -13.39 25.26
C ALA A 67 -1.51 -13.01 24.16
N LEU A 68 -0.58 -12.09 24.47
CA LEU A 68 0.50 -11.71 23.56
C LEU A 68 1.38 -12.91 23.18
N ARG A 69 1.77 -13.74 24.16
CA ARG A 69 2.57 -14.94 23.91
C ARG A 69 1.87 -15.92 22.96
N ARG A 70 0.57 -16.13 23.13
CA ARG A 70 -0.25 -17.00 22.24
C ARG A 70 -0.37 -16.40 20.84
N ALA A 71 -0.71 -15.12 20.74
CA ALA A 71 -0.94 -14.44 19.46
C ALA A 71 0.33 -14.28 18.59
N LEU A 72 1.52 -14.31 19.21
CA LEU A 72 2.80 -14.28 18.50
C LEU A 72 3.29 -15.66 18.06
N ALA A 73 2.72 -16.74 18.62
CA ALA A 73 3.05 -18.10 18.24
C ALA A 73 2.45 -18.47 16.87
N ALA A 74 2.99 -19.52 16.24
CA ALA A 74 2.35 -20.07 15.04
C ALA A 74 1.07 -20.81 15.43
N THR A 75 -0.01 -20.56 14.69
CA THR A 75 -1.26 -21.30 14.78
C THR A 75 -1.52 -22.04 13.47
N ARG A 76 -2.61 -22.82 13.41
CA ARG A 76 -3.04 -23.45 12.15
C ARG A 76 -3.38 -22.41 11.08
N GLU A 77 -3.84 -21.23 11.50
CA GLU A 77 -4.38 -20.21 10.61
C GLU A 77 -3.35 -19.11 10.29
N ARG A 78 -2.35 -18.94 11.16
CA ARG A 78 -1.41 -17.82 11.08
C ARG A 78 0.02 -18.24 11.37
N PRO A 79 0.98 -17.78 10.57
CA PRO A 79 2.39 -18.04 10.83
C PRO A 79 2.88 -17.24 12.03
N ARG A 80 4.03 -17.67 12.58
CA ARG A 80 4.73 -16.96 13.65
C ARG A 80 5.06 -15.53 13.24
N ALA A 81 4.87 -14.58 14.14
CA ALA A 81 5.31 -13.20 13.93
C ALA A 81 6.85 -13.12 13.92
N ASP A 82 7.41 -12.38 12.95
CA ASP A 82 8.83 -12.08 12.93
C ASP A 82 9.21 -11.13 14.11
N PRO A 83 10.48 -11.09 14.55
CA PRO A 83 10.87 -10.35 15.76
C PRO A 83 10.49 -8.86 15.74
N GLY A 84 10.60 -8.20 14.58
CA GLY A 84 10.21 -6.80 14.44
C GLY A 84 8.71 -6.60 14.56
N LEU A 85 7.91 -7.45 13.91
CA LEU A 85 6.46 -7.46 14.10
C LEU A 85 6.07 -7.74 15.55
N ALA A 86 6.73 -8.69 16.22
CA ALA A 86 6.47 -9.01 17.62
C ALA A 86 6.76 -7.84 18.55
N SER A 87 7.87 -7.12 18.36
CA SER A 87 8.19 -5.92 19.14
C SER A 87 7.15 -4.82 18.91
N TRP A 88 6.70 -4.62 17.67
CA TRP A 88 5.64 -3.66 17.38
C TRP A 88 4.31 -4.07 17.99
N THR A 89 3.91 -5.35 17.90
CA THR A 89 2.66 -5.86 18.48
C THR A 89 2.61 -5.66 19.99
N ARG A 90 3.71 -5.91 20.71
CA ARG A 90 3.80 -5.64 22.15
C ARG A 90 3.51 -4.17 22.46
N SER A 91 4.23 -3.26 21.81
CA SER A 91 4.04 -1.82 22.00
C SER A 91 2.62 -1.38 21.61
N ALA A 92 2.07 -1.95 20.54
CA ALA A 92 0.73 -1.64 20.05
C ALA A 92 -0.36 -2.09 21.02
N LEU A 93 -0.18 -3.25 21.66
CA LEU A 93 -1.11 -3.80 22.65
C LEU A 93 -1.16 -2.88 23.88
N ASP A 94 -0.01 -2.51 24.42
CA ASP A 94 0.09 -1.59 25.57
C ASP A 94 -0.65 -0.28 25.27
N ARG A 95 -0.33 0.36 24.13
CA ARG A 95 -0.95 1.62 23.69
C ARG A 95 -2.46 1.52 23.46
N TYR A 96 -2.94 0.41 22.94
CA TYR A 96 -4.36 0.20 22.71
C TYR A 96 -5.15 0.14 24.04
N LEU A 97 -4.58 -0.54 25.04
CA LEU A 97 -5.21 -0.78 26.33
C LEU A 97 -5.15 0.43 27.29
N GLU A 98 -4.08 1.23 27.24
CA GLU A 98 -3.81 2.36 28.15
C GLU A 98 -5.01 3.34 28.31
N ASN A 99 -5.83 3.52 27.27
CA ASN A 99 -6.93 4.49 27.26
C ASN A 99 -8.31 3.86 27.00
N SER A 100 -8.53 2.59 27.32
CA SER A 100 -9.83 1.93 27.07
C SER A 100 -10.91 2.40 28.04
N PRO A 101 -11.98 3.08 27.59
CA PRO A 101 -13.05 3.51 28.48
C PRO A 101 -13.84 2.29 28.99
N PRO A 102 -14.16 2.23 30.30
CA PRO A 102 -14.75 1.05 30.94
C PRO A 102 -16.23 0.84 30.62
N ASP A 103 -16.91 1.86 30.07
CA ASP A 103 -18.37 1.89 29.94
C ASP A 103 -18.93 1.03 28.80
N LEU A 104 -18.05 0.49 27.95
CA LEU A 104 -18.40 -0.29 26.77
C LEU A 104 -17.82 -1.70 26.87
N ARG A 105 -18.68 -2.69 26.62
CA ARG A 105 -18.30 -4.11 26.66
C ARG A 105 -17.98 -4.62 25.26
N PRO A 106 -16.89 -5.39 25.10
CA PRO A 106 -16.55 -5.99 23.82
C PRO A 106 -17.62 -7.01 23.40
N VAL A 107 -17.91 -7.06 22.09
CA VAL A 107 -18.85 -8.02 21.49
C VAL A 107 -18.02 -9.06 20.73
N PRO A 108 -18.06 -10.36 21.09
CA PRO A 108 -17.17 -11.38 20.52
C PRO A 108 -17.47 -11.80 19.06
N TYR A 109 -18.25 -11.00 18.34
CA TYR A 109 -18.75 -11.30 17.00
C TYR A 109 -18.87 -10.04 16.16
N SER A 110 -18.56 -10.15 14.87
CA SER A 110 -18.74 -9.04 13.93
C SER A 110 -20.22 -8.78 13.67
N TRP A 111 -20.60 -7.51 13.55
CA TRP A 111 -21.90 -7.17 12.97
C TRP A 111 -21.86 -7.34 11.45
N VAL A 112 -22.88 -8.01 10.92
CA VAL A 112 -23.03 -8.26 9.49
C VAL A 112 -24.45 -7.91 9.06
N LEU A 113 -24.56 -7.09 8.01
CA LEU A 113 -25.84 -6.74 7.40
C LEU A 113 -26.09 -7.66 6.20
N VAL A 114 -27.06 -8.57 6.31
CA VAL A 114 -27.35 -9.56 5.27
C VAL A 114 -28.54 -9.12 4.40
N THR A 115 -28.33 -9.01 3.08
CA THR A 115 -29.39 -8.78 2.09
C THR A 115 -29.64 -10.05 1.30
N ARG A 116 -30.85 -10.61 1.37
CA ARG A 116 -31.26 -11.81 0.63
C ARG A 116 -32.21 -11.43 -0.52
N LEU A 117 -31.94 -11.96 -1.70
CA LEU A 117 -32.79 -11.77 -2.88
C LEU A 117 -33.66 -13.01 -3.12
N LYS A 118 -34.93 -12.79 -3.50
CA LYS A 118 -35.87 -13.88 -3.83
C LYS A 118 -35.46 -14.65 -5.09
N LYS A 119 -34.81 -13.97 -6.05
CA LYS A 119 -34.27 -14.54 -7.28
C LYS A 119 -32.80 -14.09 -7.42
N PRO A 120 -31.94 -14.87 -8.10
CA PRO A 120 -30.63 -14.37 -8.49
C PRO A 120 -30.79 -13.06 -9.27
N ASP A 121 -29.90 -12.12 -9.03
CA ASP A 121 -29.81 -10.93 -9.85
C ASP A 121 -29.07 -11.21 -11.18
N GLY A 122 -28.87 -10.18 -12.01
CA GLY A 122 -28.14 -10.29 -13.27
C GLY A 122 -26.67 -10.75 -13.13
N ARG A 123 -26.15 -10.87 -11.91
CA ARG A 123 -24.80 -11.34 -11.59
C ARG A 123 -24.81 -12.77 -11.01
N GLY A 124 -26.00 -13.39 -10.90
CA GLY A 124 -26.20 -14.73 -10.34
C GLY A 124 -26.18 -14.80 -8.81
N ALA A 125 -26.06 -13.67 -8.11
CA ALA A 125 -26.00 -13.64 -6.65
C ALA A 125 -27.41 -13.63 -6.04
N ARG A 126 -27.62 -14.40 -4.97
CA ARG A 126 -28.87 -14.41 -4.18
C ARG A 126 -28.71 -13.80 -2.79
N ARG A 127 -27.48 -13.49 -2.39
CA ARG A 127 -27.13 -13.05 -1.05
C ARG A 127 -25.97 -12.09 -1.10
N TYR A 128 -26.14 -10.96 -0.42
CA TYR A 128 -25.07 -10.04 -0.05
C TYR A 128 -24.98 -9.98 1.46
N GLU A 129 -23.81 -9.64 1.97
CA GLU A 129 -23.59 -9.44 3.41
C GLU A 129 -22.65 -8.25 3.48
N GLN A 130 -22.83 -7.28 4.34
CA GLN A 130 -21.85 -6.19 4.51
C GLN A 130 -21.21 -6.39 5.86
N CYS A 131 -19.89 -6.31 5.92
CA CYS A 131 -19.10 -6.53 7.15
C CYS A 131 -18.22 -5.32 7.37
N VAL A 132 -17.82 -5.04 8.59
CA VAL A 132 -16.89 -3.95 8.87
C VAL A 132 -15.66 -4.48 9.59
N TRP A 133 -14.49 -3.91 9.27
CA TRP A 133 -13.26 -4.22 9.98
C TRP A 133 -13.14 -3.31 11.20
N GLY A 134 -12.82 -3.90 12.35
CA GLY A 134 -12.73 -3.22 13.64
C GLY A 134 -13.23 -4.13 14.75
N ARG A 135 -13.23 -3.58 15.96
CA ARG A 135 -13.61 -4.27 17.20
C ARG A 135 -14.97 -3.72 17.66
N PRO A 136 -16.02 -4.56 17.73
CA PRO A 136 -17.35 -4.11 18.09
C PRO A 136 -17.52 -4.06 19.61
N TYR A 137 -18.12 -2.98 20.12
CA TYR A 137 -18.46 -2.79 21.53
C TYR A 137 -19.89 -2.31 21.69
N ALA A 138 -20.52 -2.67 22.80
CA ALA A 138 -21.84 -2.20 23.17
C ALA A 138 -21.86 -1.71 24.62
N SER A 139 -22.62 -0.64 24.85
CA SER A 139 -23.03 -0.23 26.19
C SER A 139 -23.86 -1.33 26.88
N ALA A 140 -23.87 -1.34 28.21
CA ALA A 140 -24.57 -2.37 28.98
C ALA A 140 -26.08 -2.45 28.67
N ASP A 141 -26.70 -1.33 28.32
CA ASP A 141 -28.13 -1.25 27.95
C ASP A 141 -28.39 -1.48 26.45
N GLY A 142 -27.33 -1.59 25.64
CA GLY A 142 -27.36 -1.76 24.20
C GLY A 142 -27.78 -0.53 23.40
N ARG A 143 -27.87 0.66 24.01
CA ARG A 143 -28.30 1.90 23.32
C ARG A 143 -27.17 2.52 22.49
N LEU A 144 -25.93 2.37 22.91
CA LEU A 144 -24.74 2.76 22.15
C LEU A 144 -24.02 1.52 21.61
N ARG A 145 -23.73 1.51 20.30
CA ARG A 145 -22.78 0.61 19.65
C ARG A 145 -21.57 1.40 19.17
N GLU A 146 -20.37 0.96 19.53
CA GLU A 146 -19.12 1.53 19.06
C GLU A 146 -18.36 0.50 18.20
N LEU A 147 -17.81 0.96 17.08
CA LEU A 147 -16.77 0.24 16.37
C LEU A 147 -15.42 0.93 16.59
N ARG A 148 -14.50 0.24 17.26
CA ARG A 148 -13.12 0.71 17.40
C ARG A 148 -12.26 0.18 16.27
N VAL A 149 -11.52 1.06 15.61
CA VAL A 149 -10.76 0.76 14.40
C VAL A 149 -9.28 0.97 14.73
N PRO A 150 -8.54 -0.09 15.06
CA PRO A 150 -7.11 0.02 15.34
C PRO A 150 -6.36 0.57 14.12
N VAL A 151 -5.45 1.51 14.31
CA VAL A 151 -4.60 2.03 13.22
C VAL A 151 -3.14 2.00 13.62
N ALA A 152 -2.26 1.51 12.73
CA ALA A 152 -0.82 1.42 13.02
C ALA A 152 -0.10 2.78 13.06
N ARG A 153 -0.75 3.88 12.68
CA ARG A 153 -0.15 5.23 12.65
C ARG A 153 -0.50 6.02 13.92
N GLY A 154 0.25 7.09 14.17
CA GLY A 154 -0.16 8.12 15.13
C GLY A 154 -1.40 8.88 14.65
N LEU A 155 -2.17 9.39 15.61
CA LEU A 155 -3.28 10.33 15.37
C LEU A 155 -2.91 11.77 15.77
N SER A 156 -1.85 11.93 16.55
CA SER A 156 -1.28 13.22 16.97
C SER A 156 -0.13 13.62 16.04
N GLY A 157 -0.36 14.51 15.07
CA GLY A 157 0.69 15.00 14.17
C GLY A 157 0.20 15.91 13.03
N PRO A 158 1.10 16.47 12.20
CA PRO A 158 0.75 17.38 11.09
C PRO A 158 -0.15 16.75 10.01
N ASP A 159 -0.31 15.42 9.99
CA ASP A 159 -1.35 14.71 9.23
C ASP A 159 -2.78 15.09 9.67
N ARG A 160 -2.95 15.78 10.80
CA ARG A 160 -4.22 16.27 11.33
C ARG A 160 -4.89 17.29 10.39
N GLU A 161 -4.13 18.19 9.76
CA GLU A 161 -4.66 19.19 8.82
C GLU A 161 -4.92 18.60 7.42
N ALA A 162 -4.15 17.58 7.01
CA ALA A 162 -4.41 16.87 5.75
C ALA A 162 -5.70 16.01 5.81
N ALA A 163 -6.05 15.51 7.00
CA ALA A 163 -7.26 14.71 7.25
C ALA A 163 -8.58 15.50 7.19
N GLU A 164 -8.55 16.84 7.21
CA GLU A 164 -9.77 17.65 7.12
C GLU A 164 -10.37 17.67 5.69
N ARG A 165 -9.60 17.27 4.67
CA ARG A 165 -10.12 17.01 3.32
C ARG A 165 -10.50 15.55 3.17
N VAL A 166 -11.57 15.13 3.86
CA VAL A 166 -12.13 13.78 3.69
C VAL A 166 -12.51 13.59 2.23
N GLY A 167 -11.89 12.61 1.56
CA GLY A 167 -12.19 12.31 0.16
C GLY A 167 -13.60 11.73 -0.01
N HIS A 168 -14.15 11.76 -1.24
CA HIS A 168 -15.45 11.11 -1.51
C HIS A 168 -15.44 9.61 -1.16
N ALA A 169 -14.34 8.91 -1.42
CA ALA A 169 -14.19 7.48 -1.11
C ALA A 169 -14.24 7.23 0.41
N GLU A 170 -13.53 8.03 1.19
CA GLU A 170 -13.48 7.91 2.65
C GLU A 170 -14.85 8.18 3.30
N ARG A 171 -15.60 9.19 2.78
CA ARG A 171 -17.00 9.40 3.19
C ARG A 171 -17.88 8.18 2.93
N ALA A 172 -17.70 7.52 1.78
CA ALA A 172 -18.49 6.36 1.41
C ALA A 172 -18.15 5.12 2.26
N ASP A 173 -16.87 4.90 2.55
CA ASP A 173 -16.41 3.79 3.40
C ASP A 173 -16.89 3.97 4.84
N LEU A 174 -16.82 5.20 5.38
CA LEU A 174 -17.38 5.55 6.69
C LEU A 174 -18.89 5.35 6.75
N ALA A 175 -19.62 5.80 5.72
CA ALA A 175 -21.08 5.60 5.62
C ALA A 175 -21.47 4.12 5.60
N ALA A 176 -20.72 3.28 4.88
CA ALA A 176 -20.93 1.84 4.83
C ALA A 176 -20.61 1.16 6.17
N ALA A 177 -19.54 1.56 6.87
CA ALA A 177 -19.24 1.08 8.22
C ALA A 177 -20.38 1.42 9.18
N ALA A 178 -20.80 2.67 9.22
CA ALA A 178 -21.86 3.14 10.12
C ALA A 178 -23.15 2.36 9.90
N GLN A 179 -23.52 2.10 8.64
CA GLN A 179 -24.69 1.29 8.28
C GLN A 179 -24.61 -0.14 8.85
N VAL A 180 -23.43 -0.78 8.78
CA VAL A 180 -23.23 -2.11 9.35
C VAL A 180 -23.32 -2.09 10.87
N VAL A 181 -22.75 -1.08 11.53
CA VAL A 181 -22.79 -0.98 13.00
C VAL A 181 -24.22 -0.72 13.50
N ALA A 182 -24.96 0.14 12.82
CA ALA A 182 -26.35 0.49 13.15
C ALA A 182 -27.33 -0.67 12.96
N PHE A 183 -27.23 -1.38 11.82
CA PHE A 183 -28.28 -2.30 11.37
C PHE A 183 -27.82 -3.76 11.23
N GLY A 184 -26.54 -4.04 11.42
CA GLY A 184 -26.00 -5.39 11.35
C GLY A 184 -26.36 -6.23 12.58
N GLU A 185 -26.37 -7.54 12.37
CA GLU A 185 -26.60 -8.55 13.40
C GLU A 185 -25.31 -9.32 13.69
N PRO A 186 -25.08 -9.81 14.92
CA PRO A 186 -23.92 -10.62 15.26
C PRO A 186 -23.80 -11.88 14.40
N HIS A 187 -22.65 -12.05 13.76
CA HIS A 187 -22.32 -13.21 12.95
C HIS A 187 -20.89 -13.69 13.20
N ARG A 188 -20.71 -15.01 13.04
CA ARG A 188 -19.39 -15.62 12.88
C ARG A 188 -18.98 -15.52 11.42
N LEU A 189 -17.89 -14.83 11.15
CA LEU A 189 -17.27 -14.74 9.83
C LEU A 189 -16.58 -16.07 9.49
N PRO A 190 -16.53 -16.48 8.21
CA PRO A 190 -15.71 -17.61 7.79
C PRO A 190 -14.22 -17.27 7.90
N ASP A 191 -13.39 -18.32 7.92
CA ASP A 191 -11.94 -18.21 8.03
C ASP A 191 -11.34 -17.33 6.91
N ARG A 192 -10.18 -16.71 7.18
CA ARG A 192 -9.50 -15.69 6.36
C ARG A 192 -9.29 -16.06 4.86
N PHE A 193 -9.34 -17.34 4.52
CA PHE A 193 -9.16 -17.86 3.16
C PHE A 193 -10.43 -18.46 2.52
N HIS A 194 -11.54 -18.48 3.26
CA HIS A 194 -12.82 -19.09 2.91
C HIS A 194 -13.89 -18.04 2.56
N TRP A 195 -13.50 -17.01 1.80
CA TRP A 195 -14.40 -15.93 1.38
C TRP A 195 -15.59 -16.38 0.52
N SER A 196 -15.58 -17.61 0.01
CA SER A 196 -16.72 -18.22 -0.68
C SER A 196 -17.85 -18.60 0.27
N ASP A 197 -17.56 -18.75 1.56
CA ASP A 197 -18.47 -19.27 2.56
C ASP A 197 -19.24 -18.11 3.19
N ALA A 198 -20.46 -18.39 3.62
CA ALA A 198 -21.33 -17.38 4.17
C ALA A 198 -21.10 -17.18 5.67
N ALA A 199 -21.27 -15.94 6.14
CA ALA A 199 -21.31 -15.63 7.57
C ALA A 199 -22.49 -16.37 8.23
N ARG A 200 -22.27 -16.88 9.45
CA ARG A 200 -23.28 -17.64 10.22
C ARG A 200 -23.85 -16.77 11.33
N PRO A 201 -25.19 -16.61 11.44
CA PRO A 201 -25.78 -15.81 12.50
C PRO A 201 -25.50 -16.44 13.87
N VAL A 202 -25.29 -15.59 14.87
CA VAL A 202 -25.04 -15.99 16.27
C VAL A 202 -26.15 -15.39 17.13
N ARG A 203 -26.77 -16.22 17.99
CA ARG A 203 -27.92 -15.82 18.82
C ARG A 203 -27.66 -15.93 20.32
N ASP A 204 -26.65 -16.72 20.68
CA ASP A 204 -26.09 -16.90 22.01
C ASP A 204 -25.13 -15.76 22.37
N VAL A 205 -25.62 -14.53 22.27
CA VAL A 205 -24.90 -13.31 22.69
C VAL A 205 -25.78 -12.52 23.65
N GLY A 206 -25.16 -11.68 24.49
CA GLY A 206 -25.91 -10.86 25.45
C GLY A 206 -26.94 -9.95 24.77
N GLU A 207 -28.06 -9.68 25.46
CA GLU A 207 -29.20 -8.91 24.92
C GLU A 207 -28.78 -7.54 24.37
N ALA A 208 -27.82 -6.87 25.03
CA ALA A 208 -27.26 -5.60 24.59
C ALA A 208 -26.64 -5.67 23.18
N ALA A 209 -26.03 -6.80 22.80
CA ALA A 209 -25.43 -6.98 21.48
C ALA A 209 -26.47 -7.23 20.37
N LEU A 210 -27.67 -7.70 20.72
CA LEU A 210 -28.80 -7.90 19.81
C LEU A 210 -29.69 -6.67 19.69
N ARG A 211 -29.70 -5.80 20.71
CA ARG A 211 -30.52 -4.59 20.73
C ARG A 211 -30.14 -3.64 19.59
N LYS A 212 -31.15 -2.98 19.01
CA LYS A 212 -30.95 -1.89 18.06
C LYS A 212 -30.43 -0.65 18.78
N PRO A 213 -29.31 -0.05 18.34
CA PRO A 213 -28.76 1.12 18.99
C PRO A 213 -29.62 2.36 18.75
N GLU A 214 -29.49 3.33 19.64
CA GLU A 214 -29.95 4.71 19.50
C GLU A 214 -28.79 5.64 19.06
N GLU A 215 -27.54 5.27 19.36
CA GLU A 215 -26.32 5.96 18.93
C GLU A 215 -25.32 4.95 18.37
N VAL A 216 -24.66 5.33 17.27
CA VAL A 216 -23.55 4.60 16.66
C VAL A 216 -22.31 5.48 16.68
N ARG A 217 -21.22 4.91 17.19
CA ARG A 217 -19.90 5.54 17.22
C ARG A 217 -18.89 4.76 16.40
N ILE A 218 -18.03 5.46 15.68
CA ILE A 218 -16.83 4.89 15.06
C ILE A 218 -15.62 5.67 15.56
N THR A 219 -14.66 4.96 16.13
CA THR A 219 -13.48 5.54 16.77
C THR A 219 -12.23 4.91 16.18
N GLU A 220 -11.33 5.71 15.61
CA GLU A 220 -9.97 5.26 15.33
C GLU A 220 -9.18 5.21 16.63
N VAL A 221 -8.42 4.13 16.84
CA VAL A 221 -7.54 3.97 18.00
C VAL A 221 -6.12 3.76 17.50
N SER A 222 -5.22 4.69 17.81
CA SER A 222 -3.83 4.54 17.42
C SER A 222 -3.15 3.44 18.22
N CYS A 223 -2.50 2.54 17.48
CA CYS A 223 -1.59 1.54 18.02
C CYS A 223 -0.15 2.06 18.16
N LEU A 224 0.08 3.36 17.93
CA LEU A 224 1.39 4.00 18.04
C LEU A 224 1.46 4.92 19.26
N ASP A 225 0.50 5.84 19.39
CA ASP A 225 0.46 6.85 20.45
C ASP A 225 -0.67 6.61 21.47
N GLY A 226 -1.55 5.62 21.24
CA GLY A 226 -2.67 5.29 22.15
C GLY A 226 -3.85 6.27 22.07
N GLU A 227 -3.77 7.25 21.18
CA GLU A 227 -4.79 8.29 21.00
C GLU A 227 -6.06 7.71 20.38
N ARG A 228 -7.17 8.37 20.68
CA ARG A 228 -8.50 7.99 20.19
C ARG A 228 -9.13 9.17 19.47
N ARG A 229 -9.66 8.90 18.29
CA ARG A 229 -10.35 9.90 17.48
C ARG A 229 -11.71 9.35 17.07
N GLU A 230 -12.75 9.97 17.61
CA GLU A 230 -14.10 9.77 17.09
C GLU A 230 -14.16 10.33 15.66
N VAL A 231 -14.49 9.46 14.70
CA VAL A 231 -14.67 9.85 13.29
C VAL A 231 -16.14 9.98 12.92
N LEU A 232 -17.04 9.41 13.73
CA LEU A 232 -18.49 9.49 13.58
C LEU A 232 -19.18 9.20 14.92
N SER A 233 -20.15 10.02 15.29
CA SER A 233 -21.20 9.71 16.28
C SER A 233 -22.53 10.21 15.74
N GLU A 234 -23.45 9.28 15.44
CA GLU A 234 -24.73 9.57 14.81
C GLU A 234 -25.82 8.58 15.26
N GLY A 235 -27.09 8.99 15.18
CA GLY A 235 -28.23 8.09 15.36
C GLY A 235 -28.52 7.25 14.10
N PRO A 236 -29.26 6.13 14.21
CA PRO A 236 -29.56 5.24 13.07
C PRO A 236 -30.20 5.93 11.87
N GLU A 237 -31.03 6.95 12.10
CA GLU A 237 -31.68 7.70 11.01
C GLU A 237 -30.68 8.51 10.18
N ASP A 238 -29.74 9.19 10.83
CA ASP A 238 -28.65 9.93 10.18
C ASP A 238 -27.72 8.98 9.42
N VAL A 239 -27.37 7.85 10.04
CA VAL A 239 -26.58 6.80 9.41
C VAL A 239 -27.25 6.31 8.12
N ALA A 240 -28.57 6.04 8.15
CA ALA A 240 -29.31 5.59 6.98
C ALA A 240 -29.32 6.65 5.86
N ARG A 241 -29.51 7.94 6.21
CA ARG A 241 -29.42 9.06 5.25
C ARG A 241 -28.03 9.14 4.63
N ARG A 242 -26.98 9.11 5.46
CA ARG A 242 -25.58 9.14 5.02
C ARG A 242 -25.23 7.96 4.11
N TYR A 243 -25.68 6.76 4.47
CA TYR A 243 -25.50 5.56 3.65
C TYR A 243 -26.20 5.68 2.30
N ALA A 244 -27.43 6.18 2.23
CA ALA A 244 -28.13 6.37 0.97
C ALA A 244 -27.38 7.32 0.01
N VAL A 245 -26.81 8.41 0.55
CA VAL A 245 -26.09 9.42 -0.25
C VAL A 245 -24.69 8.96 -0.67
N HIS A 246 -23.92 8.37 0.25
CA HIS A 246 -22.49 8.08 0.02
C HIS A 246 -22.18 6.58 -0.11
N GLY A 247 -22.74 5.75 0.78
CA GLY A 247 -22.39 4.33 0.89
C GLY A 247 -22.99 3.46 -0.22
N LEU A 248 -24.31 3.59 -0.47
CA LEU A 248 -25.04 2.76 -1.42
C LEU A 248 -24.52 2.89 -2.87
N PRO A 249 -24.21 4.10 -3.40
CA PRO A 249 -23.62 4.22 -4.74
C PRO A 249 -22.27 3.50 -4.83
N ARG A 250 -21.41 3.67 -3.81
CA ARG A 250 -20.08 3.05 -3.76
C ARG A 250 -20.15 1.53 -3.66
N LEU A 251 -21.06 1.00 -2.85
CA LEU A 251 -21.29 -0.43 -2.71
C LEU A 251 -21.79 -1.03 -4.03
N THR A 252 -22.77 -0.38 -4.67
CA THR A 252 -23.32 -0.77 -5.96
C THR A 252 -22.21 -0.82 -7.03
N ALA A 253 -21.35 0.19 -7.08
CA ALA A 253 -20.19 0.21 -7.96
C ALA A 253 -19.21 -0.94 -7.65
N ALA A 254 -18.94 -1.23 -6.37
CA ALA A 254 -18.03 -2.30 -5.96
C ALA A 254 -18.51 -3.69 -6.40
N VAL A 255 -19.82 -3.99 -6.29
CA VAL A 255 -20.36 -5.30 -6.68
C VAL A 255 -20.56 -5.47 -8.18
N SER A 256 -20.83 -4.37 -8.89
CA SER A 256 -21.03 -4.35 -10.33
C SER A 256 -19.73 -4.21 -11.11
N ALA A 257 -18.60 -4.01 -10.43
CA ALA A 257 -17.32 -3.81 -11.09
C ALA A 257 -16.94 -5.02 -11.98
N GLY A 258 -16.69 -4.72 -13.25
CA GLY A 258 -16.20 -5.67 -14.26
C GLY A 258 -14.76 -5.40 -14.70
N THR A 259 -14.19 -4.27 -14.31
CA THR A 259 -12.88 -3.83 -14.80
C THR A 259 -11.75 -4.52 -14.06
N PHE A 260 -10.83 -5.09 -14.83
CA PHE A 260 -9.58 -5.61 -14.30
C PHE A 260 -8.56 -4.48 -14.22
N LEU A 261 -7.99 -4.27 -13.04
CA LEU A 261 -6.90 -3.33 -12.82
C LEU A 261 -5.79 -4.03 -12.05
N PRO A 262 -4.86 -4.72 -12.74
CA PRO A 262 -3.72 -5.36 -12.09
C PRO A 262 -2.92 -4.39 -11.23
N GLY A 263 -2.29 -4.91 -10.17
CA GLY A 263 -1.51 -4.11 -9.23
C GLY A 263 -1.04 -4.97 -8.06
N HIS A 264 -0.78 -4.33 -6.90
CA HIS A 264 -0.42 -5.03 -5.66
C HIS A 264 -1.44 -6.11 -5.26
N ASP A 265 -2.71 -5.90 -5.60
CA ASP A 265 -3.80 -6.83 -5.35
C ASP A 265 -3.63 -8.20 -6.03
N CYS A 266 -2.77 -8.31 -7.05
CA CYS A 266 -2.53 -9.56 -7.76
C CYS A 266 -1.77 -10.60 -6.92
N GLU A 267 -1.14 -10.20 -5.81
CA GLU A 267 -0.37 -11.09 -4.91
C GLU A 267 -1.21 -12.27 -4.40
N ASP A 268 -2.36 -11.98 -3.81
CA ASP A 268 -3.31 -12.93 -3.20
C ASP A 268 -4.59 -13.12 -4.05
N CYS A 269 -4.65 -12.52 -5.24
CA CYS A 269 -5.83 -12.64 -6.10
C CYS A 269 -5.97 -14.07 -6.64
N LYS A 270 -6.99 -14.81 -6.18
CA LYS A 270 -7.31 -16.15 -6.68
C LYS A 270 -7.64 -16.19 -8.18
N TYR A 271 -8.00 -15.05 -8.78
CA TYR A 271 -8.27 -14.93 -10.22
C TYR A 271 -7.04 -14.53 -11.05
N ALA A 272 -5.93 -14.12 -10.43
CA ALA A 272 -4.71 -13.75 -11.15
C ALA A 272 -4.25 -14.82 -12.17
N PRO A 273 -4.34 -16.15 -11.89
CA PRO A 273 -4.03 -17.19 -12.87
C PRO A 273 -4.76 -17.04 -14.22
N SER A 274 -6.02 -16.63 -14.19
CA SER A 274 -6.91 -16.53 -15.35
C SER A 274 -7.25 -15.09 -15.72
N CYS A 275 -6.59 -14.10 -15.11
CA CYS A 275 -6.87 -12.70 -15.37
C CYS A 275 -6.47 -12.35 -16.82
N PRO A 276 -7.39 -11.81 -17.64
CA PRO A 276 -7.07 -11.44 -19.02
C PRO A 276 -6.23 -10.16 -19.09
N ALA A 277 -6.37 -9.26 -18.10
CA ALA A 277 -5.67 -7.98 -18.09
C ALA A 277 -4.28 -8.04 -17.44
N LEU A 278 -3.88 -9.15 -16.81
CA LEU A 278 -2.55 -9.29 -16.21
C LEU A 278 -1.56 -9.77 -17.30
N PRO A 279 -0.66 -8.90 -17.79
CA PRO A 279 0.33 -9.28 -18.78
C PRO A 279 1.27 -10.35 -18.21
N ARG A 280 1.72 -11.26 -19.08
CA ARG A 280 2.57 -12.39 -18.70
C ARG A 280 3.86 -12.31 -19.49
N LEU A 281 4.99 -12.26 -18.80
CA LEU A 281 6.33 -12.36 -19.40
C LEU A 281 7.09 -13.47 -18.67
N GLY A 282 7.94 -14.23 -19.36
CA GLY A 282 8.83 -15.21 -18.74
C GLY A 282 10.21 -14.60 -18.50
N GLY A 283 10.82 -14.87 -17.35
CA GLY A 283 12.24 -14.65 -17.11
C GLY A 283 12.65 -13.19 -16.91
N LEU A 284 11.70 -12.31 -16.58
CA LEU A 284 11.97 -10.88 -16.35
C LEU A 284 12.96 -10.68 -15.18
N LEU A 285 12.84 -11.49 -14.13
CA LEU A 285 13.72 -11.48 -12.96
C LEU A 285 14.95 -12.38 -13.12
N GLY A 286 15.00 -13.21 -14.16
CA GLY A 286 16.05 -14.21 -14.36
C GLY A 286 16.06 -15.31 -13.29
N ILE A 287 14.88 -15.69 -12.80
CA ILE A 287 14.67 -16.70 -11.76
C ILE A 287 13.71 -17.78 -12.29
N GLU A 288 14.13 -19.03 -12.24
CA GLU A 288 13.36 -20.20 -12.71
C GLU A 288 12.90 -21.05 -11.52
N GLU A 289 12.08 -20.48 -10.64
CA GLU A 289 11.55 -21.20 -9.45
C GLU A 289 10.11 -20.76 -9.15
N ARG A 290 9.17 -21.70 -9.33
CA ARG A 290 7.71 -21.48 -9.17
C ARG A 290 7.12 -22.10 -7.91
N ASN A 291 7.92 -22.71 -7.05
CA ASN A 291 7.43 -23.38 -5.83
C ASN A 291 7.08 -22.40 -4.70
N ARG A 292 7.50 -21.12 -4.80
CA ARG A 292 7.33 -20.11 -3.77
C ARG A 292 5.94 -19.46 -3.82
N PRO A 293 5.40 -18.99 -2.68
CA PRO A 293 4.21 -18.14 -2.68
C PRO A 293 4.36 -16.97 -3.63
N ARG A 294 3.29 -16.68 -4.39
CA ARG A 294 3.25 -15.52 -5.26
C ARG A 294 3.42 -14.27 -4.40
N ARG A 295 4.35 -13.41 -4.79
CA ARG A 295 4.65 -12.15 -4.11
C ARG A 295 4.73 -11.02 -5.13
N THR A 296 4.58 -9.79 -4.64
CA THR A 296 4.88 -8.60 -5.44
C THR A 296 6.34 -8.16 -5.28
N TRP A 297 6.99 -7.82 -6.39
CA TRP A 297 8.35 -7.30 -6.45
C TRP A 297 8.42 -5.95 -7.16
N SER A 298 9.27 -5.06 -6.69
CA SER A 298 9.60 -3.79 -7.35
C SER A 298 11.04 -3.42 -7.07
N VAL A 299 11.65 -2.57 -7.89
CA VAL A 299 13.03 -2.11 -7.63
C VAL A 299 13.17 -1.49 -6.24
N THR A 300 12.15 -0.79 -5.75
CA THR A 300 12.15 -0.20 -4.41
C THR A 300 12.30 -1.25 -3.31
N ASN A 301 11.59 -2.38 -3.40
CA ASN A 301 11.72 -3.43 -2.39
C ASN A 301 13.01 -4.24 -2.55
N GLY A 302 13.47 -4.50 -3.78
CA GLY A 302 14.78 -5.10 -4.05
C GLY A 302 15.92 -4.28 -3.45
N ARG A 303 15.91 -2.95 -3.63
CA ARG A 303 16.88 -2.03 -3.00
C ARG A 303 16.74 -2.01 -1.48
N SER A 304 15.51 -2.07 -0.96
CA SER A 304 15.27 -2.16 0.49
C SER A 304 15.87 -3.43 1.09
N TYR A 305 15.89 -4.52 0.32
CA TYR A 305 16.46 -5.81 0.72
C TYR A 305 17.99 -5.81 0.64
N VAL A 306 18.55 -5.50 -0.53
CA VAL A 306 19.99 -5.57 -0.81
C VAL A 306 20.79 -4.43 -0.16
N GLY A 307 20.18 -3.25 0.05
CA GLY A 307 20.92 -2.06 0.44
C GLY A 307 21.74 -1.48 -0.72
N ARG A 308 22.71 -0.63 -0.41
CA ARG A 308 23.64 -0.09 -1.42
C ARG A 308 24.70 -1.16 -1.73
N PRO A 309 24.96 -1.54 -3.00
CA PRO A 309 25.88 -2.63 -3.32
C PRO A 309 27.30 -2.48 -2.75
N ASP A 310 27.76 -1.24 -2.56
CA ASP A 310 29.12 -0.93 -2.11
C ASP A 310 29.18 -0.59 -0.61
N ARG A 311 28.09 -0.83 0.13
CA ARG A 311 28.03 -0.68 1.58
C ARG A 311 27.35 -1.92 2.15
N ASP A 312 27.85 -2.44 3.27
CA ASP A 312 27.22 -3.58 3.94
C ASP A 312 25.91 -3.16 4.63
N GLU A 313 24.88 -2.95 3.80
CA GLU A 313 23.56 -2.41 4.13
C GLU A 313 22.42 -3.38 3.78
N SER A 314 22.77 -4.62 3.41
CA SER A 314 21.79 -5.68 3.14
C SER A 314 21.09 -6.05 4.43
N CYS A 315 19.76 -5.94 4.44
CA CYS A 315 18.96 -6.24 5.62
C CYS A 315 17.55 -6.67 5.21
N PRO A 316 17.30 -7.99 5.10
CA PRO A 316 15.98 -8.54 4.78
C PRO A 316 14.85 -8.05 5.70
N ALA A 317 15.13 -7.92 7.00
CA ALA A 317 14.16 -7.39 7.97
C ALA A 317 13.66 -5.98 7.60
N ARG A 318 14.49 -5.11 7.00
CA ARG A 318 14.08 -3.76 6.60
C ARG A 318 13.00 -3.80 5.51
N GLU A 319 13.20 -4.60 4.46
CA GLU A 319 12.17 -4.79 3.41
C GLU A 319 10.88 -5.36 4.00
N ARG A 320 11.02 -6.35 4.87
CA ARG A 320 9.89 -7.03 5.52
C ARG A 320 9.03 -6.08 6.36
N LEU A 321 9.64 -5.29 7.24
CA LEU A 321 8.91 -4.35 8.11
C LEU A 321 8.28 -3.19 7.32
N ARG A 322 8.91 -2.75 6.22
CA ARG A 322 8.29 -1.81 5.26
C ARG A 322 7.09 -2.44 4.55
N ARG A 323 7.17 -3.71 4.14
CA ARG A 323 6.06 -4.42 3.50
C ARG A 323 4.87 -4.57 4.45
N LEU A 324 5.12 -4.76 5.75
CA LEU A 324 4.12 -4.73 6.82
C LEU A 324 3.58 -3.32 7.11
N ARG A 325 4.16 -2.27 6.52
CA ARG A 325 3.80 -0.86 6.74
C ARG A 325 3.83 -0.48 8.22
N LEU A 326 4.85 -0.97 8.94
CA LEU A 326 5.05 -0.53 10.31
C LEU A 326 5.43 0.96 10.34
N PRO A 327 4.96 1.72 11.34
CA PRO A 327 5.19 3.15 11.42
C PRO A 327 6.66 3.48 11.67
N ASP A 328 7.12 4.63 11.18
CA ASP A 328 8.39 5.27 11.54
C ASP A 328 8.07 6.44 12.49
N PRO A 329 8.02 6.22 13.82
CA PRO A 329 7.59 7.23 14.78
C PRO A 329 8.48 8.48 14.80
N GLU A 330 9.73 8.36 14.35
CA GLU A 330 10.71 9.43 14.34
C GLU A 330 10.82 10.11 12.96
N ALA A 331 10.02 9.68 11.98
CA ALA A 331 10.07 10.16 10.60
C ALA A 331 11.48 10.19 9.98
N ARG A 332 12.36 9.26 10.38
CA ARG A 332 13.76 9.15 9.92
C ARG A 332 13.87 9.06 8.40
N ALA A 333 12.87 8.50 7.71
CA ALA A 333 12.86 8.40 6.26
C ALA A 333 12.60 9.74 5.54
N LEU A 334 12.03 10.75 6.20
CA LEU A 334 11.54 12.00 5.61
C LEU A 334 12.43 13.20 5.95
N THR A 335 13.71 13.10 5.61
CA THR A 335 14.65 14.22 5.75
C THR A 335 14.27 15.42 4.85
N PRO A 336 14.72 16.65 5.15
CA PRO A 336 14.41 17.85 4.34
C PRO A 336 14.70 17.70 2.85
N HIS A 337 15.80 17.01 2.49
CA HIS A 337 16.17 16.79 1.10
C HIS A 337 15.26 15.78 0.38
N VAL A 338 14.74 14.77 1.09
CA VAL A 338 13.75 13.82 0.56
C VAL A 338 12.41 14.53 0.34
N VAL A 339 11.99 15.36 1.31
CA VAL A 339 10.77 16.17 1.20
C VAL A 339 10.84 17.12 0.00
N ARG A 340 11.95 17.85 -0.18
CA ARG A 340 12.19 18.68 -1.37
C ARG A 340 12.07 17.88 -2.66
N GLY A 341 12.74 16.72 -2.75
CA GLY A 341 12.69 15.88 -3.95
C GLY A 341 11.28 15.43 -4.31
N HIS A 342 10.49 15.01 -3.30
CA HIS A 342 9.09 14.64 -3.50
C HIS A 342 8.22 15.83 -3.91
N ALA A 343 8.43 17.00 -3.34
CA ALA A 343 7.69 18.21 -3.71
C ALA A 343 7.99 18.64 -5.15
N VAL A 344 9.25 18.54 -5.61
CA VAL A 344 9.62 18.82 -7.01
C VAL A 344 8.87 17.88 -7.97
N HIS A 345 8.86 16.56 -7.70
CA HIS A 345 8.10 15.60 -8.51
C HIS A 345 6.62 15.92 -8.53
N ALA A 346 6.02 16.17 -7.36
CA ALA A 346 4.61 16.48 -7.22
C ALA A 346 4.23 17.77 -7.97
N TRP A 347 5.07 18.80 -7.92
CA TRP A 347 4.83 20.06 -8.63
C TRP A 347 4.80 19.85 -10.14
N ILE A 348 5.81 19.16 -10.70
CA ILE A 348 5.90 18.89 -12.15
C ILE A 348 4.69 18.09 -12.61
N GLN A 349 4.32 17.04 -11.87
CA GLN A 349 3.13 16.24 -12.14
C GLN A 349 1.87 17.10 -12.16
N GLN A 350 1.63 17.88 -11.10
CA GLN A 350 0.44 18.74 -10.99
C GLN A 350 0.38 19.76 -12.13
N ARG A 351 1.53 20.30 -12.55
CA ARG A 351 1.62 21.27 -13.64
C ARG A 351 1.23 20.65 -14.98
N HIS A 352 1.70 19.43 -15.29
CA HIS A 352 1.36 18.70 -16.51
C HIS A 352 -0.11 18.23 -16.50
N GLU A 353 -0.61 17.75 -15.37
CA GLU A 353 -2.02 17.32 -15.24
C GLU A 353 -2.99 18.48 -15.36
N ALA A 354 -2.66 19.65 -14.80
CA ALA A 354 -3.51 20.84 -14.88
C ALA A 354 -3.48 21.51 -16.26
N HIS A 355 -2.40 21.32 -17.04
CA HIS A 355 -2.24 21.94 -18.36
C HIS A 355 -1.68 20.94 -19.38
N PRO A 356 -2.46 19.92 -19.78
CA PRO A 356 -2.02 18.93 -20.75
C PRO A 356 -1.60 19.59 -22.07
N GLY A 357 -0.45 19.18 -22.62
CA GLY A 357 0.10 19.68 -23.89
C GLY A 357 0.85 21.01 -23.79
N LEU A 358 0.88 21.66 -22.61
CA LEU A 358 1.59 22.92 -22.43
C LEU A 358 2.98 22.68 -21.83
N ALA A 359 4.04 23.04 -22.57
CA ALA A 359 5.40 23.01 -22.08
C ALA A 359 5.60 23.87 -20.83
N CYS A 360 6.34 23.34 -19.84
CA CYS A 360 6.73 24.09 -18.65
C CYS A 360 7.66 25.26 -19.02
N ARG A 361 7.51 26.38 -18.32
CA ARG A 361 8.42 27.53 -18.42
C ARG A 361 9.21 27.71 -17.11
N PRO A 362 10.46 28.22 -17.15
CA PRO A 362 11.21 28.50 -15.92
C PRO A 362 10.46 29.42 -14.96
N ASP A 363 9.74 30.41 -15.49
CA ASP A 363 8.97 31.39 -14.73
C ASP A 363 7.70 30.81 -14.07
N ASP A 364 7.30 29.59 -14.43
CA ASP A 364 6.19 28.90 -13.76
C ASP A 364 6.60 28.39 -12.37
N ALA A 365 7.90 28.23 -12.12
CA ALA A 365 8.41 27.67 -10.87
C ALA A 365 8.07 28.56 -9.65
N PRO A 366 7.94 28.00 -8.44
CA PRO A 366 7.86 28.78 -7.22
C PRO A 366 9.03 29.77 -7.10
N ASP A 367 8.83 30.92 -6.45
CA ASP A 367 9.87 31.95 -6.34
C ASP A 367 11.11 31.51 -5.53
N GLY A 368 10.97 30.44 -4.74
CA GLY A 368 12.02 29.87 -3.90
C GLY A 368 12.41 30.72 -2.70
N ARG A 369 11.80 31.90 -2.50
CA ARG A 369 12.12 32.84 -1.42
C ARG A 369 11.47 32.46 -0.09
N THR A 370 10.37 31.72 -0.17
CA THR A 370 9.59 31.27 0.99
C THR A 370 9.23 29.80 0.86
N THR A 371 8.71 29.22 1.95
CA THR A 371 8.13 27.87 1.94
C THR A 371 7.05 27.75 0.88
N TRP A 372 7.13 26.66 0.10
CA TRP A 372 6.12 26.31 -0.88
C TRP A 372 5.73 24.84 -0.70
N SER A 373 4.55 24.48 -1.21
CA SER A 373 4.03 23.11 -1.12
C SER A 373 3.59 22.59 -2.48
N ALA A 374 3.74 21.29 -2.69
CA ALA A 374 3.21 20.58 -3.84
C ALA A 374 2.75 19.18 -3.42
N GLY A 375 1.58 18.77 -3.86
CA GLY A 375 0.89 17.60 -3.32
C GLY A 375 0.70 17.71 -1.81
N ARG A 376 1.21 16.72 -1.07
CA ARG A 376 1.20 16.70 0.41
C ARG A 376 2.51 17.21 1.04
N TRP A 377 3.45 17.67 0.22
CA TRP A 377 4.80 17.96 0.66
C TRP A 377 5.00 19.46 0.81
N THR A 378 5.41 19.89 2.00
CA THR A 378 5.77 21.28 2.29
C THR A 378 7.27 21.38 2.39
N VAL A 379 7.87 22.19 1.51
CA VAL A 379 9.32 22.34 1.42
C VAL A 379 9.81 23.33 2.48
N PRO A 380 10.73 22.92 3.38
CA PRO A 380 11.23 23.81 4.40
C PRO A 380 12.05 24.97 3.80
N PRO A 381 12.14 26.12 4.49
CA PRO A 381 12.77 27.33 3.94
C PRO A 381 14.21 27.12 3.42
N ASP A 382 15.01 26.30 4.09
CA ASP A 382 16.40 25.99 3.72
C ASP A 382 16.53 25.17 2.42
N GLN A 383 15.42 24.57 1.96
CA GLN A 383 15.35 23.78 0.73
C GLN A 383 14.54 24.45 -0.39
N ALA A 384 13.82 25.53 -0.08
CA ALA A 384 12.83 26.15 -0.97
C ALA A 384 13.45 26.65 -2.28
N ASP A 385 14.55 27.40 -2.16
CA ASP A 385 15.29 28.00 -3.28
C ASP A 385 15.91 26.94 -4.21
N LEU A 386 16.53 25.90 -3.65
CA LEU A 386 17.06 24.79 -4.44
C LEU A 386 15.95 24.02 -5.16
N GLY A 387 14.84 23.76 -4.49
CA GLY A 387 13.70 23.06 -5.09
C GLY A 387 13.04 23.85 -6.22
N ALA A 388 12.88 25.17 -6.05
CA ALA A 388 12.40 26.08 -7.08
C ALA A 388 13.30 26.05 -8.33
N ARG A 389 14.63 26.14 -8.15
CA ARG A 389 15.57 26.01 -9.27
C ARG A 389 15.50 24.65 -9.97
N MET A 390 15.30 23.56 -9.23
CA MET A 390 15.13 22.24 -9.83
C MET A 390 13.88 22.19 -10.72
N ILE A 391 12.76 22.78 -10.26
CA ILE A 391 11.53 22.91 -11.06
C ILE A 391 11.78 23.75 -12.31
N ALA A 392 12.39 24.93 -12.17
CA ALA A 392 12.68 25.80 -13.31
C ALA A 392 13.59 25.11 -14.34
N ALA A 393 14.55 24.30 -13.88
CA ALA A 393 15.47 23.57 -14.74
C ALA A 393 14.79 22.49 -15.60
N HIS A 394 13.69 21.88 -15.12
CA HIS A 394 12.92 20.89 -15.89
C HIS A 394 12.39 21.46 -17.21
N ALA A 395 12.07 22.76 -17.28
CA ALA A 395 11.57 23.41 -18.49
C ALA A 395 12.48 23.18 -19.72
N ARG A 396 13.80 23.02 -19.52
CA ARG A 396 14.77 22.74 -20.59
C ARG A 396 14.51 21.41 -21.31
N HIS A 397 13.97 20.43 -20.60
CA HIS A 397 13.77 19.06 -21.09
C HIS A 397 12.31 18.61 -20.99
N CYS A 398 11.38 19.53 -20.72
CA CYS A 398 9.96 19.22 -20.59
C CYS A 398 9.47 18.45 -21.84
N PRO A 399 8.85 17.26 -21.69
CA PRO A 399 8.40 16.48 -22.84
C PRO A 399 7.43 17.22 -23.76
N TYR A 400 6.54 18.06 -23.19
CA TYR A 400 5.62 18.90 -23.99
C TYR A 400 6.32 20.00 -24.80
N GLY A 401 7.63 20.22 -24.63
CA GLY A 401 8.43 21.06 -25.52
C GLY A 401 8.70 20.39 -26.88
N LEU A 402 8.48 19.08 -27.00
CA LEU A 402 8.62 18.32 -28.24
C LEU A 402 7.30 18.32 -29.00
N SER A 403 7.32 18.74 -30.27
CA SER A 403 6.11 18.83 -31.11
C SER A 403 5.46 17.48 -31.44
N THR A 404 6.18 16.38 -31.23
CA THR A 404 5.77 15.00 -31.53
C THR A 404 5.14 14.28 -30.34
N VAL A 405 5.13 14.91 -29.15
CA VAL A 405 4.52 14.33 -27.96
C VAL A 405 3.01 14.54 -27.98
N SER A 406 2.26 13.44 -27.99
CA SER A 406 0.80 13.45 -28.08
C SER A 406 0.11 13.06 -26.78
N GLU A 407 0.77 12.26 -25.94
CA GLU A 407 0.24 11.79 -24.65
C GLU A 407 1.35 11.82 -23.59
N LEU A 408 0.99 12.15 -22.35
CA LEU A 408 1.88 12.09 -21.20
C LEU A 408 1.08 11.64 -19.98
N VAL A 409 1.59 10.63 -19.29
CA VAL A 409 0.98 10.02 -18.11
C VAL A 409 2.00 9.96 -16.98
N HIS A 410 1.64 10.52 -15.83
CA HIS A 410 2.43 10.41 -14.62
C HIS A 410 2.04 9.20 -13.79
N GLU A 411 3.02 8.65 -13.07
CA GLU A 411 2.79 7.70 -11.98
C GLU A 411 2.02 6.43 -12.38
N ARG A 412 2.08 6.06 -13.67
CA ARG A 412 1.48 4.83 -14.19
C ARG A 412 2.19 3.63 -13.59
N ILE A 413 1.42 2.67 -13.08
CA ILE A 413 1.95 1.41 -12.56
C ILE A 413 1.88 0.39 -13.68
N LEU A 414 3.05 0.00 -14.20
CA LEU A 414 3.19 -1.16 -15.07
C LEU A 414 3.21 -2.41 -14.21
N VAL A 415 2.44 -3.41 -14.61
CA VAL A 415 2.26 -4.66 -13.87
C VAL A 415 2.50 -5.83 -14.81
N VAL A 416 3.35 -6.75 -14.40
CA VAL A 416 3.68 -7.96 -15.16
C VAL A 416 3.72 -9.15 -14.22
N HIS A 417 3.17 -10.28 -14.65
CA HIS A 417 3.44 -11.56 -14.01
C HIS A 417 4.66 -12.20 -14.66
N ASP A 418 5.77 -12.27 -13.92
CA ASP A 418 6.89 -13.15 -14.26
C ASP A 418 6.47 -14.59 -14.01
N THR A 419 6.18 -15.32 -15.09
CA THR A 419 5.63 -16.67 -15.01
C THR A 419 6.67 -17.71 -14.61
N GLU A 420 7.97 -17.42 -14.76
CA GLU A 420 9.06 -18.32 -14.39
C GLU A 420 9.38 -18.26 -12.89
N ALA A 421 9.25 -17.08 -12.29
CA ALA A 421 9.44 -16.87 -10.85
C ALA A 421 8.14 -16.99 -10.02
N ASP A 422 6.96 -16.99 -10.68
CA ASP A 422 5.64 -16.75 -10.09
C ASP A 422 5.57 -15.47 -9.24
N VAL A 423 6.10 -14.37 -9.78
CA VAL A 423 6.17 -13.06 -9.11
C VAL A 423 5.43 -11.99 -9.91
N VAL A 424 4.65 -11.16 -9.21
CA VAL A 424 4.04 -9.97 -9.83
C VAL A 424 5.03 -8.81 -9.72
N VAL A 425 5.62 -8.42 -10.84
CA VAL A 425 6.55 -7.29 -10.95
C VAL A 425 5.76 -6.00 -11.16
N LEU A 426 6.10 -5.00 -10.36
CA LEU A 426 5.48 -3.68 -10.36
C LEU A 426 6.54 -2.61 -10.64
N ALA A 427 6.30 -1.77 -11.64
CA ALA A 427 7.10 -0.58 -11.92
C ALA A 427 6.20 0.65 -11.93
N LYS A 428 6.37 1.51 -10.93
CA LYS A 428 5.72 2.83 -10.92
C LYS A 428 6.63 3.80 -11.66
N THR A 429 6.16 4.31 -12.79
CA THR A 429 6.93 5.21 -13.67
C THR A 429 6.83 6.63 -13.16
N ASP A 430 7.91 7.41 -13.13
CA ASP A 430 7.76 8.85 -12.87
C ASP A 430 6.92 9.51 -14.00
N THR A 431 7.30 9.27 -15.26
CA THR A 431 6.58 9.75 -16.45
C THR A 431 6.67 8.75 -17.59
N LEU A 432 5.55 8.48 -18.26
CA LEU A 432 5.51 7.86 -19.58
C LEU A 432 4.93 8.87 -20.57
N TYR A 433 5.53 9.02 -21.74
CA TYR A 433 4.94 9.87 -22.78
C TYR A 433 5.06 9.22 -24.15
N LEU A 434 4.05 9.45 -25.00
CA LEU A 434 4.00 8.95 -26.37
C LEU A 434 4.64 9.98 -27.29
N ASP A 435 5.77 9.61 -27.89
CA ASP A 435 6.52 10.44 -28.83
C ASP A 435 6.47 9.81 -30.22
N GLY A 436 5.74 10.43 -31.14
CA GLY A 436 5.34 9.77 -32.38
C GLY A 436 4.45 8.56 -32.09
N SER A 437 4.94 7.36 -32.40
CA SER A 437 4.23 6.09 -32.17
C SER A 437 4.77 5.25 -31.00
N SER A 438 5.89 5.64 -30.39
CA SER A 438 6.56 4.84 -29.36
C SER A 438 6.52 5.51 -28.00
N TRP A 439 6.32 4.69 -26.97
CA TRP A 439 6.36 5.15 -25.59
C TRP A 439 7.78 5.36 -25.09
N VAL A 440 7.96 6.46 -24.37
CA VAL A 440 9.21 6.84 -23.74
C VAL A 440 9.05 6.71 -22.23
N TYR A 441 9.96 5.95 -21.62
CA TYR A 441 10.01 5.76 -20.18
C TYR A 441 10.95 6.78 -19.57
N ARG A 442 10.47 7.73 -18.76
CA ARG A 442 11.31 8.72 -18.11
C ARG A 442 11.27 8.61 -16.59
N GLU A 443 12.46 8.52 -15.99
CA GLU A 443 12.71 8.69 -14.57
C GLU A 443 13.28 10.08 -14.30
N THR A 444 12.69 10.81 -13.36
CA THR A 444 13.20 12.09 -12.87
C THR A 444 13.82 11.87 -11.50
N LYS A 445 14.97 12.49 -11.21
CA LYS A 445 15.63 12.41 -9.91
C LYS A 445 16.18 13.77 -9.54
N THR A 446 16.16 14.07 -8.25
CA THR A 446 16.81 15.26 -7.72
C THR A 446 18.14 14.90 -7.07
N ASP A 447 19.16 15.73 -7.29
CA ASP A 447 20.46 15.60 -6.64
C ASP A 447 20.86 16.96 -6.06
N ALA A 448 21.13 17.03 -4.76
CA ALA A 448 21.54 18.26 -4.10
C ALA A 448 23.04 18.56 -4.27
N ARG A 449 23.84 17.57 -4.71
CA ARG A 449 25.29 17.73 -4.88
C ARG A 449 25.57 18.61 -6.08
N ARG A 450 26.47 19.58 -5.93
CA ARG A 450 26.91 20.47 -7.02
C ARG A 450 27.77 19.74 -8.05
N ASP A 451 28.61 18.83 -7.55
CA ASP A 451 29.58 18.04 -8.31
C ASP A 451 29.44 16.56 -7.92
N PRO A 452 28.37 15.87 -8.36
CA PRO A 452 28.30 14.44 -8.16
C PRO A 452 29.44 13.75 -8.94
N PRO A 453 30.05 12.69 -8.39
CA PRO A 453 31.00 11.90 -9.15
C PRO A 453 30.33 11.37 -10.44
N PRO A 454 31.09 11.19 -11.53
CA PRO A 454 30.54 10.60 -12.74
C PRO A 454 29.97 9.23 -12.43
N GLU A 455 28.75 8.97 -12.92
CA GLU A 455 28.10 7.66 -12.79
C GLU A 455 28.85 6.67 -13.67
N THR A 456 29.44 5.65 -13.05
CA THR A 456 30.26 4.66 -13.77
C THR A 456 29.40 3.56 -14.37
N ASP A 457 28.27 3.25 -13.73
CA ASP A 457 27.22 2.36 -14.24
C ASP A 457 25.86 2.91 -13.80
N VAL A 458 25.21 3.63 -14.72
CA VAL A 458 23.93 4.30 -14.45
C VAL A 458 22.82 3.30 -14.07
N LEU A 459 22.85 2.08 -14.60
CA LEU A 459 21.83 1.07 -14.32
C LEU A 459 22.02 0.48 -12.92
N ARG A 460 23.26 0.26 -12.48
CA ARG A 460 23.57 -0.21 -11.12
C ARG A 460 23.29 0.86 -10.07
N GLU A 461 23.65 2.12 -10.35
CA GLU A 461 23.42 3.23 -9.44
C GLU A 461 21.92 3.60 -9.35
N ARG A 462 21.18 3.40 -10.45
CA ARG A 462 19.74 3.66 -10.55
C ARG A 462 18.98 2.46 -11.13
N PRO A 463 18.78 1.40 -10.34
CA PRO A 463 18.19 0.15 -10.84
C PRO A 463 16.77 0.25 -11.39
N GLN A 464 16.06 1.36 -11.17
CA GLN A 464 14.77 1.64 -11.82
C GLN A 464 14.92 1.66 -13.34
N LEU A 465 16.04 2.18 -13.83
CA LEU A 465 16.35 2.22 -15.27
C LEU A 465 16.61 0.82 -15.83
N ALA A 466 17.20 -0.08 -15.05
CA ALA A 466 17.37 -1.47 -15.47
C ALA A 466 16.03 -2.15 -15.71
N LEU A 467 15.07 -1.99 -14.80
CA LEU A 467 13.71 -2.52 -15.00
C LEU A 467 12.99 -1.80 -16.17
N ALA A 468 13.17 -0.48 -16.30
CA ALA A 468 12.62 0.28 -17.43
C ALA A 468 13.12 -0.25 -18.77
N VAL A 469 14.43 -0.51 -18.94
CA VAL A 469 15.01 -1.10 -20.15
C VAL A 469 14.34 -2.43 -20.51
N LEU A 470 14.13 -3.31 -19.53
CA LEU A 470 13.50 -4.61 -19.78
C LEU A 470 12.01 -4.48 -20.14
N LEU A 471 11.30 -3.51 -19.56
CA LEU A 471 9.88 -3.29 -19.82
C LEU A 471 9.62 -2.52 -21.13
N SER A 472 10.46 -1.56 -21.50
CA SER A 472 10.29 -0.71 -22.69
C SER A 472 10.34 -1.47 -24.01
N THR A 473 10.93 -2.68 -24.02
CA THR A 473 10.92 -3.58 -25.19
C THR A 473 9.78 -4.60 -25.16
N SER A 474 8.87 -4.49 -24.19
CA SER A 474 7.76 -5.42 -24.00
C SER A 474 6.42 -4.77 -24.39
N PRO A 475 5.42 -5.56 -24.79
CA PRO A 475 4.08 -5.05 -25.15
C PRO A 475 3.31 -4.46 -23.95
N VAL A 476 3.90 -4.48 -22.75
CA VAL A 476 3.30 -3.94 -21.52
C VAL A 476 3.26 -2.41 -21.53
N VAL A 477 4.22 -1.78 -22.21
CA VAL A 477 4.30 -0.32 -22.31
C VAL A 477 3.46 0.19 -23.49
N GLY A 478 3.58 -0.46 -24.65
CA GLY A 478 2.79 -0.17 -25.85
C GLY A 478 3.01 -1.22 -26.93
N GLU A 479 2.17 -1.19 -27.97
CA GLU A 479 2.24 -2.13 -29.10
C GLU A 479 3.43 -1.86 -30.02
N ASP A 480 3.67 -0.60 -30.37
CA ASP A 480 4.86 -0.17 -31.10
C ASP A 480 5.97 0.23 -30.13
N VAL A 481 7.08 -0.51 -30.20
CA VAL A 481 8.28 -0.28 -29.40
C VAL A 481 9.46 0.15 -30.27
N SER A 482 9.31 0.29 -31.58
CA SER A 482 10.41 0.46 -32.54
C SER A 482 11.33 1.66 -32.25
N ALA A 483 10.80 2.72 -31.65
CA ALA A 483 11.54 3.90 -31.22
C ALA A 483 11.46 4.12 -29.68
N ALA A 484 11.17 3.06 -28.92
CA ALA A 484 11.14 3.12 -27.47
C ALA A 484 12.51 3.52 -26.92
N ARG A 485 12.51 4.38 -25.90
CA ARG A 485 13.74 4.79 -25.20
C ARG A 485 13.49 4.94 -23.72
N VAL A 486 14.56 4.83 -22.94
CA VAL A 486 14.55 5.10 -21.51
C VAL A 486 15.32 6.38 -21.25
N GLU A 487 14.77 7.27 -20.44
CA GLU A 487 15.33 8.57 -20.15
C GLU A 487 15.52 8.76 -18.65
N LEU A 488 16.66 9.35 -18.29
CA LEU A 488 16.96 9.78 -16.96
C LEU A 488 17.15 11.28 -16.95
N GLU A 489 16.25 11.99 -16.28
CA GLU A 489 16.38 13.40 -15.99
C GLU A 489 16.92 13.59 -14.56
N VAL A 490 18.02 14.33 -14.44
CA VAL A 490 18.61 14.69 -13.15
C VAL A 490 18.53 16.19 -12.95
N LEU A 491 17.76 16.62 -11.96
CA LEU A 491 17.59 18.00 -11.57
C LEU A 491 18.51 18.31 -10.38
N GLY A 492 19.39 19.30 -10.53
CA GLY A 492 20.35 19.67 -9.49
C GLY A 492 20.72 21.15 -9.48
N PRO A 493 21.69 21.56 -8.64
CA PRO A 493 22.09 22.96 -8.50
C PRO A 493 22.57 23.62 -9.80
N ARG A 494 23.07 22.83 -10.76
CA ARG A 494 23.56 23.32 -12.07
C ARG A 494 22.52 23.27 -13.19
N GLY A 495 21.28 22.93 -12.87
CA GLY A 495 20.20 22.76 -13.84
C GLY A 495 19.85 21.28 -14.08
N ALA A 496 19.33 21.00 -15.27
CA ALA A 496 18.85 19.69 -15.67
C ALA A 496 19.81 19.00 -16.63
N ARG A 497 20.05 17.71 -16.39
CA ARG A 497 20.78 16.79 -17.29
C ARG A 497 19.84 15.68 -17.73
N LEU A 498 19.72 15.48 -19.04
CA LEU A 498 18.99 14.36 -19.63
C LEU A 498 19.98 13.33 -20.18
N THR A 499 19.83 12.07 -19.76
CA THR A 499 20.55 10.93 -20.32
C THR A 499 19.55 10.00 -21.00
N VAL A 500 19.79 9.69 -22.28
CA VAL A 500 18.96 8.78 -23.07
C VAL A 500 19.66 7.42 -23.15
N ILE A 501 18.91 6.36 -22.92
CA ILE A 501 19.35 4.96 -22.90
C ILE A 501 18.56 4.21 -23.96
N ASP A 502 19.28 3.56 -24.87
CA ASP A 502 18.68 2.69 -25.88
C ASP A 502 18.36 1.32 -25.26
N PRO A 503 17.07 0.94 -25.16
CA PRO A 503 16.67 -0.34 -24.59
C PRO A 503 16.88 -1.51 -25.56
N PHE A 504 17.27 -1.28 -26.81
CA PHE A 504 17.57 -2.31 -27.82
C PHE A 504 19.03 -2.74 -27.84
N ASP A 505 19.93 -1.92 -27.29
CA ASP A 505 21.34 -2.27 -27.16
C ASP A 505 21.52 -3.55 -26.32
N ALA A 506 22.21 -4.54 -26.90
CA ALA A 506 22.34 -5.86 -26.29
C ALA A 506 23.16 -5.85 -24.98
N GLU A 507 24.17 -4.98 -24.87
CA GLU A 507 25.01 -4.86 -23.68
C GLU A 507 24.24 -4.18 -22.54
N ILE A 508 23.49 -3.11 -22.87
CA ILE A 508 22.60 -2.42 -21.93
C ILE A 508 21.55 -3.38 -21.40
N ARG A 509 20.91 -4.18 -22.27
CA ARG A 509 19.93 -5.20 -21.87
C ARG A 509 20.55 -6.30 -21.00
N ALA A 510 21.73 -6.78 -21.36
CA ALA A 510 22.44 -7.78 -20.56
C ALA A 510 22.80 -7.23 -19.17
N SER A 511 23.23 -5.97 -19.09
CA SER A 511 23.49 -5.29 -17.82
C SER A 511 22.21 -5.11 -16.99
N ALA A 512 21.12 -4.66 -17.63
CA ALA A 512 19.82 -4.53 -16.99
C ALA A 512 19.33 -5.85 -16.37
N ARG A 513 19.46 -6.97 -17.09
CA ARG A 513 19.13 -8.32 -16.56
C ARG A 513 19.97 -8.67 -15.33
N ARG A 514 21.28 -8.39 -15.34
CA ARG A 514 22.16 -8.65 -14.19
C ARG A 514 21.74 -7.83 -12.96
N VAL A 515 21.45 -6.55 -13.15
CA VAL A 515 21.02 -5.64 -12.08
C VAL A 515 19.67 -6.07 -11.48
N VAL A 516 18.68 -6.37 -12.32
CA VAL A 516 17.36 -6.83 -11.83
C VAL A 516 17.48 -8.16 -11.09
N ARG A 517 18.23 -9.12 -11.65
CA ARG A 517 18.44 -10.43 -11.02
C ARG A 517 19.15 -10.31 -9.67
N SER A 518 20.16 -9.46 -9.54
CA SER A 518 20.91 -9.28 -8.29
C SER A 518 20.04 -8.67 -7.17
N LEU A 519 19.06 -7.85 -7.52
CA LEU A 519 18.10 -7.28 -6.57
C LEU A 519 16.97 -8.25 -6.18
N ALA A 520 16.72 -9.29 -6.97
CA ALA A 520 15.56 -10.16 -6.82
C ALA A 520 15.90 -11.55 -6.28
N SER A 521 17.08 -12.10 -6.58
CA SER A 521 17.41 -13.52 -6.34
C SER A 521 17.35 -13.90 -4.85
N ASP A 522 18.09 -13.20 -3.99
CA ASP A 522 18.09 -13.49 -2.55
C ASP A 522 16.73 -13.19 -1.92
N TRP A 523 16.07 -12.11 -2.34
CA TRP A 523 14.71 -11.77 -1.89
C TRP A 523 13.68 -12.86 -2.24
N HIS A 524 13.81 -13.47 -3.42
CA HIS A 524 12.94 -14.55 -3.86
C HIS A 524 13.21 -15.83 -3.05
N ALA A 525 14.47 -16.18 -2.82
CA ALA A 525 14.83 -17.35 -2.02
C ALA A 525 14.43 -17.21 -0.54
N ASP A 526 14.41 -15.99 0.00
CA ASP A 526 14.24 -15.73 1.42
C ASP A 526 12.79 -15.90 1.92
N THR A 527 12.66 -16.79 2.92
CA THR A 527 11.42 -17.12 3.64
C THR A 527 11.43 -16.65 5.10
N THR A 528 12.53 -16.07 5.57
CA THR A 528 12.81 -15.82 6.99
C THR A 528 12.95 -14.34 7.32
N ALA A 529 13.43 -13.51 6.38
CA ALA A 529 13.66 -12.09 6.55
C ALA A 529 14.55 -11.75 7.78
N VAL A 530 15.66 -12.46 7.95
CA VAL A 530 16.59 -12.29 9.08
C VAL A 530 17.13 -10.84 9.12
N ALA A 531 17.17 -10.25 10.32
CA ALA A 531 17.80 -8.96 10.54
C ALA A 531 19.33 -9.08 10.43
N ARG A 532 19.97 -8.11 9.78
CA ARG A 532 21.43 -8.01 9.67
C ARG A 532 21.90 -6.68 10.28
N PRO A 533 22.14 -6.62 11.60
CA PRO A 533 22.61 -5.41 12.25
C PRO A 533 23.94 -4.91 11.67
N GLY A 534 24.05 -3.59 11.49
CA GLY A 534 25.27 -2.93 11.04
C GLY A 534 25.20 -1.41 11.26
N PRO A 535 26.24 -0.65 10.86
CA PRO A 535 26.27 0.81 11.06
C PRO A 535 25.04 1.54 10.50
N HIS A 536 24.47 1.00 9.42
CA HIS A 536 23.27 1.52 8.76
C HIS A 536 22.01 1.49 9.64
N CYS A 537 21.98 0.67 10.69
CA CYS A 537 20.86 0.60 11.62
C CYS A 537 20.63 1.93 12.37
N ARG A 538 21.66 2.76 12.56
CA ARG A 538 21.54 4.08 13.22
C ARG A 538 20.61 5.03 12.49
N ALA A 539 20.54 4.92 11.17
CA ALA A 539 19.67 5.73 10.31
C ALA A 539 18.48 4.94 9.74
N CYS A 540 18.35 3.65 10.09
CA CYS A 540 17.26 2.82 9.61
C CYS A 540 15.97 3.19 10.34
N GLU A 541 14.92 3.51 9.58
CA GLU A 541 13.61 3.87 10.10
C GLU A 541 12.90 2.70 10.81
N MET A 542 13.28 1.47 10.50
CA MET A 542 12.71 0.26 11.11
C MET A 542 13.49 -0.22 12.35
N SER A 543 14.59 0.46 12.71
CA SER A 543 15.45 0.04 13.84
C SER A 543 14.76 0.10 15.20
N VAL A 544 13.76 0.97 15.35
CA VAL A 544 12.91 1.05 16.54
C VAL A 544 12.17 -0.27 16.83
N TRP A 545 11.84 -1.05 15.78
CA TRP A 545 11.12 -2.31 15.89
C TRP A 545 12.04 -3.52 15.95
N CYS A 546 13.18 -3.51 15.25
CA CYS A 546 14.10 -4.64 15.32
C CYS A 546 15.07 -4.58 16.50
N ARG A 547 15.21 -3.43 17.18
CA ARG A 547 16.09 -3.20 18.34
C ARG A 547 17.46 -3.90 18.19
N PRO A 548 18.24 -3.56 17.16
CA PRO A 548 19.46 -4.29 16.84
C PRO A 548 20.52 -4.04 17.91
N ASP A 549 21.22 -5.10 18.33
CA ASP A 549 22.44 -4.96 19.11
C ASP A 549 23.52 -4.34 18.22
N LEU A 550 23.79 -3.05 18.42
CA LEU A 550 24.81 -2.34 17.66
C LEU A 550 26.20 -2.60 18.26
N PRO A 551 27.23 -2.84 17.43
CA PRO A 551 28.60 -2.85 17.91
C PRO A 551 28.95 -1.52 18.59
N ASP A 552 29.68 -1.61 19.70
CA ASP A 552 30.18 -0.45 20.45
C ASP A 552 31.04 0.43 19.52
N PRO A 553 30.67 1.72 19.30
CA PRO A 553 31.43 2.62 18.42
C PRO A 553 32.88 2.85 18.88
N THR A 554 33.25 2.47 20.10
CA THR A 554 34.61 2.61 20.63
C THR A 554 35.53 1.42 20.32
N LYS A 555 34.98 0.37 19.69
CA LYS A 555 35.73 -0.81 19.22
C LYS A 555 35.71 -0.85 17.69
N GLY A 556 36.48 0.03 17.05
CA GLY A 556 36.64 0.10 15.60
C GLY A 556 37.84 0.93 15.20
#